data_AF-A0A966B1M8-F1
#
_entry.id   AF-A0A966B1M8-F1
#
_cell.length_a   1.000
_cell.length_b   1.000
_cell.length_c   1.000
_cell.angle_alpha   90.00
_cell.angle_beta   90.00
_cell.angle_gamma   90.00
#
_symmetry.space_group_name_H-M   'P 1'
#
loop_
_entity.id
_entity.type
_entity.pdbx_description
1 polymer ?
#
loop_
_entity_poly.entity_id
_entity_poly.type
_entity_poly.pdbx_seq_one_letter_code
_entity_poly.pdbx_strand_id
1 'polypeptide(L)'
;MLGTLATFSCLRHAGRINSEISRKLVHTFMGTVILSFPWLFKDLTSIIVLCALITGILFTIRYHSRLRSLFGIALHDIDRRSWGDIYFPISVAMVFWISDNDPVLFGIPILLMTFADSAAALTGKDQSPQKKLLSNSKTNKGSAGFFVVGSLVTSIWLLFFSNLGAWHLILTAALVSMITMLVERIAPRGLDNLFVPLAASVLLPLYISSFVSEILIQFLVIGVCIATGHAFRKFISPKISCASILVIYVLWLIGCALMTS
;
A
#
# COMPACT_ATOMS: atom_id res chain seq x y z
N MET A 1 -9.83 15.13 -15.89
CA MET A 1 -9.70 13.67 -15.75
C MET A 1 -9.51 12.94 -17.08
N LEU A 2 -10.36 13.16 -18.10
CA LEU A 2 -10.22 12.46 -19.39
C LEU A 2 -8.97 12.84 -20.19
N GLY A 3 -8.54 14.11 -20.14
CA GLY A 3 -7.36 14.59 -20.85
C GLY A 3 -6.03 13.97 -20.38
N THR A 4 -5.85 13.79 -19.07
CA THR A 4 -4.64 13.18 -18.49
C THR A 4 -4.55 11.68 -18.83
N LEU A 5 -5.69 10.97 -18.75
CA LEU A 5 -5.81 9.57 -19.17
C LEU A 5 -5.57 9.39 -20.68
N ALA A 6 -6.02 10.35 -21.50
CA ALA A 6 -5.78 10.36 -22.94
C ALA A 6 -4.29 10.58 -23.29
N THR A 7 -3.60 11.50 -22.59
CA THR A 7 -2.14 11.70 -22.78
C THR A 7 -1.32 10.47 -22.37
N PHE A 8 -1.67 9.79 -21.27
CA PHE A 8 -1.00 8.53 -20.90
C PHE A 8 -1.27 7.42 -21.90
N SER A 9 -2.49 7.34 -22.44
CA SER A 9 -2.84 6.40 -23.50
C SER A 9 -2.07 6.67 -24.81
N CYS A 10 -1.80 7.94 -25.12
CA CYS A 10 -1.03 8.37 -26.29
C CYS A 10 0.48 8.06 -26.16
N LEU A 11 1.08 8.36 -25.01
CA LEU A 11 2.49 8.00 -24.71
C LEU A 11 2.72 6.48 -24.72
N ARG A 12 1.69 5.72 -24.37
CA ARG A 12 1.70 4.26 -24.44
C ARG A 12 1.54 3.73 -25.86
N HIS A 13 0.72 4.36 -26.70
CA HIS A 13 0.61 4.04 -28.13
C HIS A 13 1.97 4.14 -28.85
N ALA A 14 2.88 4.99 -28.35
CA ALA A 14 4.24 5.09 -28.84
C ALA A 14 5.19 3.96 -28.38
N GLY A 15 4.71 2.94 -27.64
CA GLY A 15 5.48 1.77 -27.23
C GLY A 15 6.49 1.99 -26.08
N ARG A 16 6.40 3.11 -25.36
CA ARG A 16 7.47 3.56 -24.44
C ARG A 16 7.33 3.13 -22.97
N ILE A 17 6.21 2.54 -22.53
CA ILE A 17 5.89 2.33 -21.11
C ILE A 17 5.35 0.90 -20.84
N ASN A 18 5.92 0.20 -19.85
CA ASN A 18 5.49 -1.13 -19.39
C ASN A 18 4.13 -1.08 -18.64
N SER A 19 3.31 -2.12 -18.73
CA SER A 19 1.95 -2.21 -18.17
C SER A 19 1.88 -1.92 -16.66
N GLU A 20 2.87 -2.40 -15.91
CA GLU A 20 3.01 -2.14 -14.48
C GLU A 20 3.17 -0.65 -14.16
N ILE A 21 3.94 0.10 -14.96
CA ILE A 21 4.13 1.54 -14.77
C ILE A 21 2.82 2.28 -15.05
N SER A 22 2.14 1.92 -16.15
CA SER A 22 0.86 2.52 -16.51
C SER A 22 -0.17 2.34 -15.39
N ARG A 23 -0.26 1.13 -14.82
CA ARG A 23 -1.14 0.85 -13.68
C ARG A 23 -0.77 1.68 -12.45
N LYS A 24 0.51 1.75 -12.09
CA LYS A 24 0.96 2.57 -10.95
C LYS A 24 0.64 4.05 -11.17
N LEU A 25 0.84 4.60 -12.37
CA LEU A 25 0.47 6.00 -12.68
C LEU A 25 -1.02 6.27 -12.49
N VAL A 26 -1.89 5.37 -12.96
CA VAL A 26 -3.34 5.49 -12.77
C VAL A 26 -3.68 5.43 -11.27
N HIS A 27 -3.13 4.48 -10.52
CA HIS A 27 -3.33 4.42 -9.07
C HIS A 27 -2.75 5.64 -8.34
N THR A 28 -1.61 6.18 -8.76
CA THR A 28 -1.04 7.42 -8.19
C THR A 28 -1.99 8.59 -8.38
N PHE A 29 -2.52 8.75 -9.59
CA PHE A 29 -3.48 9.80 -9.91
C PHE A 29 -4.79 9.63 -9.14
N MET A 30 -5.37 8.43 -9.17
CA MET A 30 -6.62 8.14 -8.45
C MET A 30 -6.45 8.27 -6.94
N GLY A 31 -5.37 7.74 -6.37
CA GLY A 31 -5.05 7.87 -4.95
C GLY A 31 -4.95 9.32 -4.51
N THR A 32 -4.33 10.18 -5.31
CA THR A 32 -4.26 11.63 -5.03
C THR A 32 -5.64 12.29 -4.99
N VAL A 33 -6.54 11.92 -5.91
CA VAL A 33 -7.94 12.39 -5.88
C VAL A 33 -8.66 11.85 -4.64
N ILE A 34 -8.47 10.57 -4.34
CA ILE A 34 -9.10 9.88 -3.21
C ILE A 34 -8.72 10.50 -1.87
N LEU A 35 -7.50 11.05 -1.72
CA LEU A 35 -7.11 11.75 -0.50
C LEU A 35 -8.11 12.85 -0.11
N SER A 36 -8.81 13.47 -1.05
CA SER A 36 -9.83 14.49 -0.74
C SER A 36 -11.13 13.95 -0.13
N PHE A 37 -11.32 12.63 -0.08
CA PHE A 37 -12.60 12.01 0.29
C PHE A 37 -13.09 12.36 1.70
N PRO A 38 -12.26 12.41 2.76
CA PRO A 38 -12.70 12.80 4.11
C PRO A 38 -13.35 14.18 4.17
N TRP A 39 -13.05 15.07 3.22
CA TRP A 39 -13.62 16.42 3.14
C TRP A 39 -14.80 16.52 2.19
N LEU A 40 -14.89 15.64 1.20
CA LEU A 40 -15.94 15.66 0.17
C LEU A 40 -17.16 14.82 0.54
N PHE A 41 -16.96 13.75 1.28
CA PHE A 41 -18.01 12.79 1.64
C PHE A 41 -18.17 12.74 3.14
N LYS A 42 -19.42 12.81 3.60
CA LYS A 42 -19.79 12.60 5.01
C LYS A 42 -20.32 11.19 5.27
N ASP A 43 -20.96 10.61 4.25
CA ASP A 43 -21.65 9.33 4.34
C ASP A 43 -20.87 8.22 3.64
N LEU A 44 -20.63 7.13 4.38
CA LEU A 44 -19.99 5.90 3.87
C LEU A 44 -20.73 5.34 2.64
N THR A 45 -22.06 5.45 2.62
CA THR A 45 -22.91 4.94 1.52
C THR A 45 -22.50 5.50 0.17
N SER A 46 -22.18 6.81 0.09
CA SER A 46 -21.76 7.46 -1.15
C SER A 46 -20.48 6.85 -1.70
N ILE A 47 -19.52 6.54 -0.81
CA ILE A 47 -18.25 5.92 -1.19
C ILE A 47 -18.42 4.46 -1.57
N ILE A 48 -19.26 3.71 -0.85
CA ILE A 48 -19.59 2.32 -1.21
C ILE A 48 -20.20 2.27 -2.62
N VAL A 49 -21.18 3.13 -2.90
CA VAL A 49 -21.83 3.21 -4.22
C VAL A 49 -20.81 3.55 -5.31
N LEU A 50 -19.96 4.56 -5.09
CA LEU A 50 -18.91 4.95 -6.04
C LEU A 50 -17.92 3.80 -6.29
N CYS A 51 -17.42 3.16 -5.23
CA CYS A 51 -16.48 2.05 -5.32
C CYS A 51 -17.12 0.82 -5.99
N ALA A 52 -18.38 0.53 -5.71
CA ALA A 52 -19.14 -0.55 -6.34
C ALA A 52 -19.34 -0.29 -7.84
N LEU A 53 -19.69 0.94 -8.24
CA LEU A 53 -19.83 1.33 -9.64
C LEU A 53 -18.51 1.21 -10.39
N ILE A 54 -17.41 1.74 -9.84
CA ILE A 54 -16.07 1.64 -10.45
C ILE A 54 -15.65 0.17 -10.58
N THR A 55 -15.82 -0.62 -9.51
CA THR A 55 -15.49 -2.05 -9.52
C THR A 55 -16.31 -2.80 -10.56
N GLY A 56 -17.62 -2.51 -10.65
CA GLY A 56 -18.52 -3.07 -11.66
C GLY A 56 -18.05 -2.75 -13.09
N ILE A 57 -17.73 -1.49 -13.36
CA ILE A 57 -17.20 -1.06 -14.67
C ILE A 57 -15.90 -1.82 -15.00
N LEU A 58 -14.95 -1.89 -14.06
CA LEU A 58 -13.69 -2.61 -14.25
C LEU A 58 -13.92 -4.10 -14.48
N PHE A 59 -14.86 -4.71 -13.76
CA PHE A 59 -15.24 -6.11 -13.94
C PHE A 59 -15.87 -6.32 -15.33
N THR A 60 -16.79 -5.45 -15.77
CA THR A 60 -17.40 -5.53 -17.10
C THR A 60 -16.37 -5.39 -18.22
N ILE A 61 -15.46 -4.41 -18.14
CA ILE A 61 -14.35 -4.25 -19.10
C ILE A 61 -13.46 -5.51 -19.11
N ARG A 62 -13.22 -6.10 -17.94
CA ARG A 62 -12.43 -7.34 -17.82
C ARG A 62 -13.12 -8.53 -18.47
N TYR A 63 -14.44 -8.69 -18.40
CA TYR A 63 -15.11 -9.88 -18.95
C TYR A 63 -15.65 -9.71 -20.38
N HIS A 64 -15.87 -8.49 -20.86
CA HIS A 64 -16.33 -8.24 -22.23
C HIS A 64 -15.17 -7.95 -23.21
N SER A 65 -14.94 -8.86 -24.16
CA SER A 65 -13.84 -8.79 -25.14
C SER A 65 -13.88 -7.54 -26.04
N ARG A 66 -15.07 -7.07 -26.42
CA ARG A 66 -15.24 -5.86 -27.26
C ARG A 66 -14.92 -4.56 -26.52
N LEU A 67 -15.28 -4.45 -25.25
CA LEU A 67 -14.90 -3.30 -24.42
C LEU A 67 -13.40 -3.30 -24.14
N ARG A 68 -12.81 -4.50 -24.08
CA ARG A 68 -11.37 -4.67 -23.93
C ARG A 68 -10.57 -4.29 -25.17
N SER A 69 -11.10 -4.34 -26.39
CA SER A 69 -10.37 -3.81 -27.55
C SER A 69 -10.45 -2.28 -27.63
N LEU A 70 -11.56 -1.68 -27.17
CA LEU A 70 -11.80 -0.22 -27.21
C LEU A 70 -11.14 0.53 -26.05
N PHE A 71 -11.40 0.08 -24.81
CA PHE A 71 -10.84 0.68 -23.59
C PHE A 71 -9.63 -0.07 -23.07
N GLY A 72 -9.47 -1.33 -23.50
CA GLY A 72 -8.33 -2.09 -23.06
C GLY A 72 -7.04 -1.46 -23.53
N ILE A 73 -6.85 -0.75 -24.64
CA ILE A 73 -5.48 -0.26 -24.97
C ILE A 73 -4.88 0.70 -23.89
N ALA A 74 -5.71 1.39 -23.09
CA ALA A 74 -5.28 2.11 -21.87
C ALA A 74 -5.03 1.17 -20.66
N LEU A 75 -5.75 0.04 -20.61
CA LEU A 75 -5.77 -1.00 -19.58
C LEU A 75 -5.18 -2.38 -20.03
N HIS A 76 -4.51 -2.51 -21.19
CA HIS A 76 -4.22 -3.81 -21.85
C HIS A 76 -2.77 -4.17 -21.61
N ASP A 77 -2.49 -4.42 -20.35
CA ASP A 77 -1.93 -5.72 -19.99
C ASP A 77 -2.42 -5.95 -18.57
N ILE A 78 -3.76 -5.99 -18.41
CA ILE A 78 -4.36 -6.73 -17.31
C ILE A 78 -3.92 -8.17 -17.55
N ASP A 79 -2.71 -8.46 -17.11
CA ASP A 79 -2.25 -9.79 -16.81
C ASP A 79 -3.44 -10.44 -16.12
N ARG A 80 -3.98 -11.50 -16.71
CA ARG A 80 -5.05 -12.29 -16.09
C ARG A 80 -4.68 -12.75 -14.67
N ARG A 81 -3.40 -12.60 -14.30
CA ARG A 81 -2.77 -12.95 -13.03
C ARG A 81 -2.94 -11.95 -11.88
N SER A 82 -3.34 -10.68 -12.08
CA SER A 82 -3.49 -9.72 -10.96
C SER A 82 -4.88 -9.08 -10.88
N TRP A 83 -5.38 -8.99 -9.65
CA TRP A 83 -6.68 -8.42 -9.27
C TRP A 83 -6.54 -7.07 -8.55
N GLY A 84 -5.35 -6.45 -8.60
CA GLY A 84 -5.04 -5.22 -7.88
C GLY A 84 -5.97 -4.04 -8.18
N ASP A 85 -6.47 -3.94 -9.42
CA ASP A 85 -7.39 -2.86 -9.83
C ASP A 85 -8.79 -3.02 -9.21
N ILE A 86 -9.15 -4.24 -8.79
CA ILE A 86 -10.40 -4.55 -8.07
C ILE A 86 -10.19 -4.40 -6.56
N TYR A 87 -9.04 -4.83 -6.05
CA TYR A 87 -8.71 -4.70 -4.63
C TYR A 87 -8.53 -3.24 -4.20
N PHE A 88 -8.07 -2.36 -5.09
CA PHE A 88 -7.90 -0.95 -4.81
C PHE A 88 -9.20 -0.25 -4.37
N PRO A 89 -10.30 -0.23 -5.15
CA PRO A 89 -11.55 0.40 -4.71
C PRO A 89 -12.18 -0.27 -3.49
N ILE A 90 -12.02 -1.60 -3.33
CA ILE A 90 -12.47 -2.32 -2.13
C ILE A 90 -11.73 -1.80 -0.89
N SER A 91 -10.40 -1.68 -1.00
CA SER A 91 -9.57 -1.15 0.08
C SER A 91 -9.95 0.28 0.44
N VAL A 92 -10.20 1.16 -0.54
CA VAL A 92 -10.61 2.55 -0.30
C VAL A 92 -11.89 2.60 0.54
N ALA A 93 -12.91 1.79 0.20
CA ALA A 93 -14.15 1.74 0.96
C ALA A 93 -13.93 1.23 2.39
N MET A 94 -13.11 0.19 2.57
CA MET A 94 -12.78 -0.35 3.89
C MET A 94 -12.00 0.64 4.74
N VAL A 95 -10.98 1.30 4.18
CA VAL A 95 -10.19 2.32 4.87
C VAL A 95 -11.08 3.48 5.28
N PHE A 96 -11.98 3.95 4.40
CA PHE A 96 -12.92 5.01 4.73
C PHE A 96 -13.82 4.63 5.91
N TRP A 97 -14.37 3.41 5.88
CA TRP A 97 -15.18 2.89 6.98
C TRP A 97 -14.41 2.82 8.30
N ILE A 98 -13.19 2.28 8.29
CA ILE A 98 -12.34 2.15 9.49
C ILE A 98 -11.90 3.52 10.02
N SER A 99 -11.64 4.49 9.13
CA SER A 99 -11.15 5.81 9.50
C SER A 99 -12.19 6.68 10.20
N ASP A 100 -13.48 6.35 10.10
CA ASP A 100 -14.58 7.15 10.64
C ASP A 100 -14.48 8.66 10.32
N ASN A 101 -14.23 8.97 9.03
CA ASN A 101 -13.97 10.32 8.52
C ASN A 101 -12.72 11.04 9.05
N ASP A 102 -11.87 10.38 9.85
CA ASP A 102 -10.61 10.96 10.31
C ASP A 102 -9.60 11.10 9.15
N PRO A 103 -9.14 12.32 8.82
CA PRO A 103 -8.24 12.52 7.69
C PRO A 103 -6.86 11.88 7.85
N VAL A 104 -6.36 11.70 9.09
CA VAL A 104 -5.09 11.04 9.38
C VAL A 104 -5.22 9.55 9.13
N LEU A 105 -6.25 8.93 9.73
CA LEU A 105 -6.50 7.49 9.63
C LEU A 105 -6.91 7.05 8.24
N PHE A 106 -7.53 7.95 7.45
CA PHE A 106 -7.81 7.70 6.03
C PHE A 106 -6.59 7.98 5.13
N GLY A 107 -5.96 9.14 5.31
CA GLY A 107 -4.97 9.66 4.37
C GLY A 107 -3.70 8.82 4.32
N ILE A 108 -3.17 8.41 5.47
CA ILE A 108 -1.89 7.66 5.52
C ILE A 108 -1.98 6.29 4.82
N PRO A 109 -3.00 5.44 5.08
CA PRO A 109 -3.16 4.19 4.33
C PRO A 109 -3.24 4.39 2.82
N ILE A 110 -3.97 5.42 2.37
CA ILE A 110 -4.06 5.76 0.94
C ILE A 110 -2.70 6.22 0.40
N LEU A 111 -1.97 7.07 1.14
CA LEU A 111 -0.62 7.51 0.76
C LEU A 111 0.36 6.34 0.63
N LEU A 112 0.34 5.38 1.55
CA LEU A 112 1.21 4.20 1.52
C LEU A 112 0.90 3.30 0.32
N MET A 113 -0.38 3.00 0.08
CA MET A 113 -0.82 2.23 -1.09
C MET A 113 -0.53 2.96 -2.41
N THR A 114 -0.48 4.29 -2.40
CA THR A 114 -0.37 5.10 -3.62
C THR A 114 1.08 5.41 -3.97
N PHE A 115 1.83 5.99 -3.03
CA PHE A 115 3.18 6.51 -3.27
C PHE A 115 4.27 5.53 -2.85
N ALA A 116 4.18 4.91 -1.67
CA ALA A 116 5.21 3.98 -1.19
C ALA A 116 5.28 2.72 -2.06
N ASP A 117 4.12 2.15 -2.39
CA ASP A 117 3.99 1.00 -3.29
C ASP A 117 4.44 1.33 -4.73
N SER A 118 4.14 2.54 -5.24
CA SER A 118 4.68 2.99 -6.54
C SER A 118 6.20 3.14 -6.51
N ALA A 119 6.76 3.69 -5.42
CA ALA A 119 8.20 3.80 -5.24
C ALA A 119 8.88 2.43 -5.21
N ALA A 120 8.29 1.47 -4.49
CA ALA A 120 8.79 0.09 -4.43
C ALA A 120 8.85 -0.57 -5.81
N ALA A 121 7.83 -0.35 -6.65
CA ALA A 121 7.78 -0.87 -8.01
C ALA A 121 8.77 -0.18 -8.95
N LEU A 122 9.10 1.11 -8.73
CA LEU A 122 10.06 1.84 -9.56
C LEU A 122 11.51 1.51 -9.20
N THR A 123 11.85 1.48 -7.91
CA THR A 123 13.20 1.17 -7.43
C THR A 123 13.50 -0.33 -7.45
N GLY A 124 12.46 -1.16 -7.40
CA GLY A 124 12.56 -2.61 -7.31
C GLY A 124 12.78 -3.34 -8.62
N LYS A 125 12.84 -2.65 -9.76
CA LYS A 125 13.02 -3.28 -11.09
C LYS A 125 14.41 -3.86 -11.24
N ASP A 126 14.47 -5.19 -11.33
CA ASP A 126 15.67 -5.92 -11.69
C ASP A 126 15.81 -5.92 -13.24
N GLN A 127 16.85 -5.28 -13.78
CA GLN A 127 17.05 -5.11 -15.23
C GLN A 127 17.62 -6.36 -15.93
N SER A 128 17.84 -7.45 -15.19
CA SER A 128 18.50 -8.66 -15.70
C SER A 128 17.59 -9.50 -16.63
N PRO A 129 18.01 -9.83 -17.86
CA PRO A 129 17.20 -10.55 -18.85
C PRO A 129 16.65 -11.91 -18.38
N GLN A 130 17.41 -12.65 -17.56
CA GLN A 130 17.06 -13.99 -17.09
C GLN A 130 15.91 -14.03 -16.07
N LYS A 131 15.61 -12.92 -15.40
CA LYS A 131 14.54 -12.84 -14.38
C LYS A 131 13.21 -12.27 -14.90
N LYS A 132 13.15 -11.81 -16.16
CA LYS A 132 11.90 -11.32 -16.77
C LYS A 132 10.77 -12.37 -16.77
N LEU A 133 11.11 -13.67 -16.85
CA LEU A 133 10.12 -14.76 -16.77
C LEU A 133 9.68 -15.12 -15.33
N LEU A 134 10.47 -14.75 -14.31
CA LEU A 134 10.16 -14.96 -12.88
C LEU A 134 9.86 -13.63 -12.16
N SER A 135 9.13 -12.72 -12.83
CA SER A 135 8.71 -11.37 -12.39
C SER A 135 7.76 -11.38 -11.16
N ASN A 136 8.12 -12.08 -10.09
CA ASN A 136 7.29 -12.29 -8.91
C ASN A 136 8.07 -12.18 -7.58
N SER A 137 9.33 -11.74 -7.63
CA SER A 137 10.17 -11.53 -6.46
C SER A 137 10.31 -10.04 -6.13
N LYS A 138 9.65 -9.62 -5.05
CA LYS A 138 9.86 -8.30 -4.44
C LYS A 138 11.31 -8.18 -3.97
N THR A 139 11.96 -7.07 -4.32
CA THR A 139 13.41 -6.89 -4.13
C THR A 139 13.71 -6.04 -2.90
N ASN A 140 14.93 -6.17 -2.35
CA ASN A 140 15.37 -5.34 -1.23
C ASN A 140 15.38 -3.84 -1.57
N LYS A 141 15.73 -3.48 -2.83
CA LYS A 141 15.69 -2.11 -3.32
C LYS A 141 14.26 -1.56 -3.37
N GLY A 142 13.31 -2.41 -3.77
CA GLY A 142 11.88 -2.10 -3.72
C GLY A 142 11.40 -1.83 -2.29
N SER A 143 11.70 -2.74 -1.36
CA SER A 143 11.37 -2.56 0.07
C SER A 143 11.98 -1.29 0.67
N ALA A 144 13.24 -0.96 0.34
CA ALA A 144 13.86 0.30 0.76
C ALA A 144 13.14 1.53 0.17
N GLY A 145 12.75 1.48 -1.10
CA GLY A 145 11.95 2.52 -1.73
C GLY A 145 10.59 2.72 -1.05
N PHE A 146 9.91 1.62 -0.72
CA PHE A 146 8.67 1.65 0.05
C PHE A 146 8.89 2.32 1.41
N PHE A 147 9.87 1.86 2.18
CA PHE A 147 10.11 2.36 3.53
C PHE A 147 10.45 3.84 3.56
N VAL A 148 11.33 4.30 2.66
CA VAL A 148 11.75 5.71 2.61
C VAL A 148 10.57 6.60 2.19
N VAL A 149 9.91 6.28 1.08
CA VAL A 149 8.80 7.10 0.59
C VAL A 149 7.61 7.03 1.54
N GLY A 150 7.31 5.85 2.08
CA GLY A 150 6.26 5.64 3.07
C GLY A 150 6.49 6.48 4.33
N SER A 151 7.72 6.47 4.86
CA SER A 151 8.06 7.26 6.04
C SER A 151 7.91 8.75 5.76
N LEU A 152 8.39 9.21 4.60
CA LEU A 152 8.29 10.61 4.19
C LEU A 152 6.83 11.08 4.04
N VAL A 153 6.01 10.37 3.26
CA VAL A 153 4.61 10.78 3.06
C VAL A 153 3.80 10.70 4.34
N THR A 154 4.08 9.72 5.20
CA THR A 154 3.42 9.58 6.50
C THR A 154 3.83 10.72 7.44
N SER A 155 5.13 11.05 7.51
CA SER A 155 5.59 12.18 8.32
C SER A 155 5.01 13.51 7.84
N ILE A 156 4.98 13.75 6.53
CA ILE A 156 4.39 14.97 5.96
C ILE A 156 2.91 15.04 6.32
N TRP A 157 2.15 13.95 6.17
CA TRP A 157 0.73 13.96 6.46
C TRP A 157 0.45 14.19 7.96
N LEU A 158 1.18 13.49 8.84
CA LEU A 158 1.07 13.70 10.28
C LEU A 158 1.44 15.13 10.68
N LEU A 159 2.40 15.77 10.00
CA LEU A 159 2.80 17.15 10.30
C LEU A 159 1.67 18.14 10.05
N PHE A 160 0.84 17.91 9.03
CA PHE A 160 -0.27 18.81 8.67
C PHE A 160 -1.59 18.48 9.36
N PHE A 161 -1.83 17.20 9.69
CA PHE A 161 -3.14 16.73 10.13
C PHE A 161 -3.17 16.15 11.55
N SER A 162 -2.05 16.17 12.29
CA SER A 162 -1.98 15.73 13.68
C SER A 162 -1.25 16.75 14.57
N ASN A 163 -1.43 16.64 15.88
CA ASN A 163 -0.75 17.48 16.88
C ASN A 163 0.39 16.74 17.60
N LEU A 164 0.99 15.74 16.93
CA LEU A 164 2.04 14.92 17.51
C LEU A 164 3.36 15.70 17.65
N GLY A 165 4.08 15.48 18.75
CA GLY A 165 5.45 15.96 18.89
C GLY A 165 6.38 15.37 17.83
N ALA A 166 7.43 16.09 17.45
CA ALA A 166 8.32 15.73 16.32
C ALA A 166 8.87 14.30 16.41
N TRP A 167 9.33 13.86 17.59
CA TRP A 167 9.82 12.50 17.79
C TRP A 167 8.71 11.45 17.66
N HIS A 168 7.54 11.71 18.25
CA HIS A 168 6.41 10.79 18.17
C HIS A 168 5.95 10.59 16.72
N LEU A 169 5.88 11.68 15.97
CA LEU A 169 5.55 11.72 14.55
C LEU A 169 6.55 10.92 13.70
N ILE A 170 7.86 11.20 13.84
CA ILE A 170 8.90 10.54 13.04
C ILE A 170 8.93 9.04 13.34
N LEU A 171 8.86 8.66 14.62
CA LEU A 171 8.88 7.27 15.05
C LEU A 171 7.63 6.52 14.58
N THR A 172 6.45 7.13 14.69
CA THR A 172 5.19 6.57 14.17
C THR A 172 5.28 6.34 12.66
N ALA A 173 5.72 7.35 11.91
CA ALA A 173 5.84 7.27 10.45
C ALA A 173 6.80 6.16 10.00
N ALA A 174 7.96 6.07 10.64
CA ALA A 174 8.94 5.02 10.37
C ALA A 174 8.39 3.63 10.76
N LEU A 175 7.70 3.50 11.89
CA LEU A 175 7.19 2.22 12.37
C LEU A 175 6.08 1.66 11.46
N VAL A 176 5.07 2.49 11.15
CA VAL A 176 3.99 2.10 10.22
C VAL A 176 4.58 1.71 8.87
N SER A 177 5.51 2.51 8.35
CA SER A 177 6.14 2.26 7.04
C SER A 177 6.96 0.97 7.05
N MET A 178 7.63 0.64 8.16
CA MET A 178 8.38 -0.60 8.30
C MET A 178 7.46 -1.82 8.32
N ILE A 179 6.39 -1.79 9.12
CA ILE A 179 5.44 -2.91 9.19
C ILE A 179 4.70 -3.09 7.86
N THR A 180 4.21 -2.00 7.27
CA THR A 180 3.50 -2.06 5.99
C THR A 180 4.41 -2.44 4.81
N MET A 181 5.70 -2.09 4.85
CA MET A 181 6.71 -2.63 3.93
C MET A 181 6.86 -4.15 4.06
N LEU A 182 6.87 -4.69 5.29
CA LEU A 182 6.91 -6.15 5.48
C LEU A 182 5.65 -6.80 4.92
N VAL A 183 4.47 -6.19 5.14
CA VAL A 183 3.18 -6.65 4.59
C VAL A 183 3.23 -6.64 3.07
N GLU A 184 3.69 -5.55 2.46
CA GLU A 184 3.92 -5.44 1.02
C GLU A 184 4.80 -6.60 0.54
N ARG A 185 5.94 -6.83 1.20
CA ARG A 185 6.91 -7.85 0.79
C ARG A 185 6.37 -9.27 0.78
N ILE A 186 5.44 -9.61 1.68
CA ILE A 186 4.82 -10.93 1.75
C ILE A 186 3.56 -11.03 0.87
N ALA A 187 2.89 -9.92 0.60
CA ALA A 187 1.63 -9.90 -0.11
C ALA A 187 1.76 -10.48 -1.53
N PRO A 188 0.86 -11.38 -1.94
CA PRO A 188 0.79 -11.84 -3.32
C PRO A 188 0.45 -10.68 -4.28
N ARG A 189 0.76 -10.86 -5.57
CA ARG A 189 0.66 -9.81 -6.59
C ARG A 189 -0.76 -9.23 -6.70
N GLY A 190 -0.92 -7.97 -6.29
CA GLY A 190 -2.19 -7.23 -6.30
C GLY A 190 -2.92 -7.23 -4.96
N LEU A 191 -2.67 -8.20 -4.07
CA LEU A 191 -3.23 -8.22 -2.72
C LEU A 191 -2.52 -7.21 -1.80
N ASP A 192 -1.35 -6.71 -2.18
CA ASP A 192 -0.70 -5.56 -1.56
C ASP A 192 -1.61 -4.32 -1.57
N ASN A 193 -2.37 -4.10 -2.64
CA ASN A 193 -3.39 -3.03 -2.71
C ASN A 193 -4.57 -3.21 -1.73
N LEU A 194 -4.65 -4.33 -1.01
CA LEU A 194 -5.64 -4.56 0.04
C LEU A 194 -4.98 -4.59 1.42
N PHE A 195 -3.94 -5.42 1.58
CA PHE A 195 -3.36 -5.66 2.90
C PHE A 195 -2.50 -4.52 3.43
N VAL A 196 -1.77 -3.80 2.57
CA VAL A 196 -0.96 -2.65 2.99
C VAL A 196 -1.81 -1.55 3.64
N PRO A 197 -2.84 -1.01 2.96
CA PRO A 197 -3.68 0.02 3.55
C PRO A 197 -4.48 -0.49 4.76
N LEU A 198 -5.02 -1.72 4.74
CA LEU A 198 -5.71 -2.27 5.91
C LEU A 198 -4.78 -2.42 7.12
N ALA A 199 -3.56 -2.91 6.92
CA ALA A 199 -2.57 -2.98 7.98
C ALA A 199 -2.26 -1.59 8.55
N ALA A 200 -2.08 -0.58 7.69
CA ALA A 200 -1.89 0.80 8.13
C ALA A 200 -3.08 1.32 8.96
N SER A 201 -4.32 1.09 8.52
CA SER A 201 -5.54 1.53 9.22
C SER A 201 -5.67 0.93 10.62
N VAL A 202 -5.22 -0.32 10.82
CA VAL A 202 -5.26 -0.96 12.14
C VAL A 202 -4.13 -0.48 13.05
N LEU A 203 -2.93 -0.25 12.50
CA LEU A 203 -1.74 0.09 13.30
C LEU A 203 -1.68 1.57 13.70
N LEU A 204 -2.15 2.47 12.84
CA LEU A 204 -2.07 3.92 13.06
C LEU A 204 -2.72 4.38 14.36
N PRO A 205 -3.97 3.99 14.70
CA PRO A 205 -4.60 4.41 15.95
C PRO A 205 -3.80 3.97 17.19
N LEU A 206 -3.20 2.78 17.14
CA LEU A 206 -2.39 2.25 18.22
C LEU A 206 -1.14 3.10 18.44
N TYR A 207 -0.43 3.46 17.37
CA TYR A 207 0.82 4.21 17.49
C TYR A 207 0.58 5.69 17.80
N ILE A 208 -0.47 6.29 17.25
CA ILE A 208 -0.84 7.68 17.55
C ILE A 208 -1.18 7.83 19.04
N SER A 209 -1.83 6.83 19.64
CA SER A 209 -2.26 6.84 21.05
C SER A 209 -1.18 6.39 22.04
N SER A 210 -0.10 5.77 21.56
CA SER A 210 1.01 5.28 22.39
C SER A 210 1.89 6.41 22.94
N PHE A 211 2.68 6.11 23.96
CA PHE A 211 3.80 6.96 24.35
C PHE A 211 5.03 6.72 23.46
N VAL A 212 5.93 7.70 23.35
CA VAL A 212 7.19 7.58 22.61
C VAL A 212 8.02 6.38 23.08
N SER A 213 8.07 6.14 24.39
CA SER A 213 8.77 4.99 24.99
C SER A 213 8.20 3.65 24.50
N GLU A 214 6.88 3.54 24.34
CA GLU A 214 6.23 2.33 23.83
C GLU A 214 6.60 2.10 22.37
N ILE A 215 6.60 3.15 21.54
CA ILE A 215 7.02 3.05 20.14
C ILE A 215 8.50 2.60 20.05
N LEU A 216 9.37 3.10 20.93
CA LEU A 216 10.77 2.66 21.00
C LEU A 216 10.89 1.17 21.38
N ILE A 217 10.07 0.68 22.31
CA ILE A 217 10.00 -0.75 22.64
C ILE A 217 9.58 -1.56 21.41
N GLN A 218 8.60 -1.07 20.63
CA GLN A 218 8.16 -1.73 19.40
C GLN A 218 9.28 -1.81 18.35
N PHE A 219 10.08 -0.75 18.19
CA PHE A 219 11.28 -0.80 17.36
C PHE A 219 12.28 -1.85 17.85
N LEU A 220 12.49 -1.96 19.16
CA LEU A 220 13.37 -2.97 19.73
C LEU A 220 12.85 -4.39 19.45
N VAL A 221 11.56 -4.65 19.65
CA VAL A 221 10.92 -5.94 19.37
C VAL A 221 11.09 -6.32 17.90
N ILE A 222 10.79 -5.40 16.97
CA ILE A 222 10.96 -5.68 15.53
C ILE A 222 12.43 -5.85 15.19
N GLY A 223 13.34 -5.06 15.78
CA GLY A 223 14.78 -5.19 15.60
C GLY A 223 15.29 -6.57 16.00
N VAL A 224 14.83 -7.09 17.15
CA VAL A 224 15.12 -8.47 17.60
C VAL A 224 14.55 -9.49 16.62
N CYS A 225 13.32 -9.33 16.16
CA CYS A 225 12.70 -10.22 15.17
C CYS A 225 13.47 -10.24 13.83
N ILE A 226 13.94 -9.08 13.37
CA ILE A 226 14.76 -8.97 12.16
C ILE A 226 16.13 -9.63 12.37
N ALA A 227 16.77 -9.40 13.51
CA ALA A 227 18.06 -9.99 13.84
C ALA A 227 17.99 -11.53 13.91
N THR A 228 16.96 -12.07 14.54
CA THR A 228 16.73 -13.53 14.57
C THR A 228 16.42 -14.07 13.18
N GLY A 229 15.53 -13.42 12.42
CA GLY A 229 15.27 -13.77 11.02
C GLY A 229 16.54 -13.79 10.16
N HIS A 230 17.43 -12.82 10.37
CA HIS A 230 18.72 -12.77 9.68
C HIS A 230 19.66 -13.90 10.10
N ALA A 231 19.73 -14.24 11.39
CA ALA A 231 20.52 -15.37 11.88
C ALA A 231 20.10 -16.70 11.23
N PHE A 232 18.79 -16.88 11.00
CA PHE A 232 18.22 -18.08 10.36
C PHE A 232 18.09 -17.98 8.82
N ARG A 233 18.63 -16.94 8.17
CA ARG A 233 18.48 -16.71 6.72
C ARG A 233 18.99 -17.83 5.82
N LYS A 234 19.91 -18.68 6.33
CA LYS A 234 20.43 -19.84 5.61
C LYS A 234 19.42 -20.99 5.54
N PHE A 235 18.46 -21.02 6.47
CA PHE A 235 17.49 -22.10 6.65
C PHE A 235 16.10 -21.73 6.14
N ILE A 236 15.78 -20.43 6.07
CA ILE A 236 14.43 -19.92 5.81
C ILE A 236 14.44 -18.97 4.61
N SER A 237 13.44 -19.09 3.73
CA SER A 237 13.29 -18.15 2.60
C SER A 237 12.98 -16.73 3.09
N PRO A 238 13.39 -15.67 2.34
CA PRO A 238 13.13 -14.29 2.75
C PRO A 238 11.66 -13.95 2.99
N LYS A 239 10.74 -14.56 2.23
CA LYS A 239 9.29 -14.36 2.41
C LYS A 239 8.79 -14.98 3.71
N ILE A 240 9.23 -16.21 4.04
CA ILE A 240 8.85 -16.87 5.29
C ILE A 240 9.42 -16.10 6.48
N SER A 241 10.67 -15.64 6.40
CA SER A 241 11.27 -14.81 7.46
C SER A 241 10.46 -13.54 7.72
N CYS A 242 10.04 -12.81 6.68
CA CYS A 242 9.21 -11.61 6.83
C CYS A 242 7.83 -11.94 7.44
N ALA A 243 7.21 -13.05 7.02
CA ALA A 243 5.93 -13.49 7.57
C ALA A 243 6.05 -13.86 9.05
N SER A 244 7.11 -14.58 9.46
CA SER A 244 7.36 -14.92 10.86
C SER A 244 7.56 -13.67 11.72
N ILE A 245 8.31 -12.67 11.24
CA ILE A 245 8.49 -11.39 11.94
C ILE A 245 7.14 -10.71 12.19
N LEU A 246 6.30 -10.63 11.15
CA LEU A 246 4.97 -10.02 11.26
C LEU A 246 4.06 -10.78 12.24
N VAL A 247 4.03 -12.10 12.16
CA VAL A 247 3.20 -12.93 13.06
C VAL A 247 3.64 -12.75 14.51
N ILE A 248 4.95 -12.83 14.80
CA ILE A 248 5.48 -12.64 16.15
C ILE A 248 5.15 -11.24 16.67
N TYR A 249 5.36 -10.21 15.83
CA TYR A 249 5.07 -8.83 16.19
C TYR A 249 3.59 -8.60 16.49
N VAL A 250 2.68 -9.10 15.65
CA VAL A 250 1.22 -8.99 15.85
C VAL A 250 0.78 -9.74 17.10
N LEU A 251 1.28 -10.96 17.34
CA LEU A 251 0.95 -11.72 18.55
C LEU A 251 1.41 -11.00 19.81
N TRP A 252 2.62 -10.43 19.79
CA TRP A 252 3.14 -9.64 20.90
C TRP A 252 2.28 -8.39 21.14
N LEU A 253 1.90 -7.67 20.08
CA LEU A 253 1.09 -6.47 20.16
C LEU A 253 -0.33 -6.74 20.68
N ILE A 254 -0.96 -7.85 20.24
CA ILE A 254 -2.23 -8.33 20.79
C ILE A 254 -2.07 -8.70 22.27
N GLY A 255 -1.00 -9.40 22.63
CA GLY A 255 -0.70 -9.75 24.03
C GLY A 255 -0.59 -8.52 24.92
N CYS A 256 0.11 -7.48 24.47
CA CYS A 256 0.18 -6.21 25.19
C CYS A 256 -1.20 -5.56 25.36
N ALA A 257 -2.01 -5.51 24.29
CA ALA A 257 -3.34 -4.91 24.35
C ALA A 257 -4.27 -5.63 25.35
N LEU A 258 -4.20 -6.96 25.42
CA LEU A 258 -4.99 -7.78 26.36
C LEU A 258 -4.55 -7.61 27.82
N MET A 259 -3.31 -7.21 28.08
CA MET A 259 -2.82 -6.96 29.44
C MET A 259 -3.21 -5.57 29.96
N THR A 260 -3.59 -4.66 29.07
CA THR A 260 -3.98 -3.29 29.41
C THR A 260 -5.50 -3.07 29.48
N SER A 261 -6.30 -4.06 29.08
CA SER A 261 -7.78 -4.08 29.15
C SER A 261 -8.27 -4.76 30.43
#